data_AF-A0A952BGR8-F1
#
_entry.id   AF-A0A952BGR8-F1
#
_cell.length_a   1.000
_cell.length_b   1.000
_cell.length_c   1.000
_cell.angle_alpha   90.00
_cell.angle_beta   90.00
_cell.angle_gamma   90.00
#
_symmetry.space_group_name_H-M   'P 1'
#
loop_
_entity.id
_entity.type
_entity.pdbx_description
1 polymer ?
#
loop_
_entity_poly.entity_id
_entity_poly.type
_entity_poly.pdbx_seq_one_letter_code
_entity_poly.pdbx_strand_id
1 'polypeptide(L)'
;MAIQRMMQGLNFLGGKTPSHLGVPLLLVGLLGFSPWVCATGLERILAVADGGATDLALRLLVKYEPPAEDQENWMQWEKERFAILAQKQQWGAIAKRVDNLPPGLPQPFVRWALAEAVNAQLSAEEGAAARKYLRRLIWETKPESMDFAKWRRLVIRSYLLDNDIADAHMALLRYKQDYRVDNDAWRLLHAKVLLRARRNKAAFDVLHDAQSTEGKILRLLAGLRSGIYKAPAVKAAGLTLAQTTSRKPKLQREAWALVAEAASQAGDDIYRVIGLERAMTLSSDASGRERVIVLKPDDLWQAYEWLAESLGNRLALLVGNDKAWVEQAQYYESEEKAYARAFYAFLSRRGSEAQVRLDAHTRLADSLYAEGRGEVVRSLYTRSKQFGSIGAIPVTVRYRLADAALQRRDIHLAARLLKGLDKPPPGEDPDEWSLRQARVLIYAGEFKAGALRLSQILDNKRSLDPAFASRYLQVVFDLQAVDRHPEAYALLDSVFALVDKAQQRREILFWMADSKNAIGEFQKAGELYLRSASYGNARGADPWGQTARFHAAEALGEAGLVADARDVYRKLLEHTTDQRRRALLERNIEQLWLREKQSMPR
;
A
#
# COMPACT_ATOMS: atom_id res chain seq x y z
N MET A 1 -4.48 24.16 17.81
CA MET A 1 -3.31 24.65 17.03
C MET A 1 -2.21 23.60 16.79
N ALA A 2 -2.18 22.46 17.50
CA ALA A 2 -1.26 21.35 17.19
C ALA A 2 -1.73 20.43 16.03
N ILE A 3 -3.04 20.33 15.78
CA ILE A 3 -3.59 19.55 14.65
C ILE A 3 -3.24 20.19 13.28
N GLN A 4 -2.99 21.51 13.25
CA GLN A 4 -2.65 22.24 12.03
C GLN A 4 -1.15 22.16 11.67
N ARG A 5 -0.29 21.69 12.58
CA ARG A 5 1.14 21.40 12.32
C ARG A 5 1.42 19.94 11.95
N MET A 6 0.50 19.02 12.28
CA MET A 6 0.60 17.61 11.86
C MET A 6 0.41 17.42 10.34
N MET A 7 -0.26 18.35 9.65
CA MET A 7 -0.50 18.28 8.19
C MET A 7 0.56 18.98 7.31
N GLN A 8 1.55 19.66 7.88
CA GLN A 8 2.61 20.34 7.08
C GLN A 8 3.89 19.53 6.88
N GLY A 9 3.97 18.30 7.41
CA GLY A 9 5.17 17.45 7.32
C GLY A 9 5.40 16.70 6.00
N LEU A 10 4.61 16.98 4.94
CA LEU A 10 4.68 16.27 3.65
C LEU A 10 5.17 17.12 2.47
N ASN A 11 5.49 18.41 2.66
CA ASN A 11 5.98 19.27 1.59
C ASN A 11 7.48 19.59 1.76
N PHE A 12 8.32 18.67 1.31
CA PHE A 12 9.72 18.95 0.99
C PHE A 12 10.12 18.25 -0.32
N LEU A 13 9.37 18.55 -1.39
CA LEU A 13 9.82 18.49 -2.78
C LEU A 13 9.21 19.73 -3.48
N GLY A 14 10.07 20.50 -4.17
CA GLY A 14 9.87 21.93 -4.41
C GLY A 14 8.74 22.38 -5.34
N GLY A 15 8.49 23.70 -5.30
CA GLY A 15 7.63 24.44 -6.24
C GLY A 15 7.10 25.74 -5.62
N LYS A 16 7.58 26.89 -6.11
CA LYS A 16 7.07 28.24 -5.79
C LYS A 16 5.68 28.45 -6.39
N THR A 17 4.78 29.18 -5.70
CA THR A 17 3.91 30.29 -6.20
C THR A 17 2.85 30.71 -5.15
N PRO A 18 2.21 31.90 -5.28
CA PRO A 18 1.92 32.77 -4.14
C PRO A 18 0.42 33.01 -3.81
N SER A 19 0.22 33.58 -2.62
CA SER A 19 -0.74 34.63 -2.19
C SER A 19 -2.26 34.55 -2.47
N HIS A 20 -2.98 34.57 -1.33
CA HIS A 20 -4.16 35.38 -0.94
C HIS A 20 -5.49 35.27 -1.71
N LEU A 21 -6.56 34.92 -0.99
CA LEU A 21 -7.84 35.68 -0.90
C LEU A 21 -8.72 35.06 0.21
N GLY A 22 -9.32 35.92 1.04
CA GLY A 22 -10.11 35.55 2.24
C GLY A 22 -11.62 35.49 2.01
N VAL A 23 -12.37 35.83 3.08
CA VAL A 23 -13.84 36.09 3.19
C VAL A 23 -14.64 34.88 3.78
N PRO A 24 -15.68 35.08 4.63
CA PRO A 24 -15.55 35.09 6.09
C PRO A 24 -16.57 34.16 6.81
N LEU A 25 -16.54 34.24 8.14
CA LEU A 25 -17.51 33.73 9.09
C LEU A 25 -18.92 34.30 8.80
N LEU A 26 -19.96 33.46 8.76
CA LEU A 26 -21.35 33.88 8.92
C LEU A 26 -22.05 32.96 9.93
N LEU A 27 -22.39 33.57 11.05
CA LEU A 27 -23.09 33.02 12.20
C LEU A 27 -24.53 33.47 12.08
N VAL A 28 -25.48 32.55 11.88
CA VAL A 28 -26.91 32.81 12.02
C VAL A 28 -27.50 31.69 12.86
N GLY A 29 -27.93 32.05 14.06
CA GLY A 29 -28.84 31.22 14.85
C GLY A 29 -30.27 31.49 14.44
N LEU A 30 -31.11 30.45 14.46
CA LEU A 30 -32.52 30.57 14.82
C LEU A 30 -33.05 29.19 15.19
N LEU A 31 -33.55 29.14 16.43
CA LEU A 31 -34.37 28.08 17.00
C LEU A 31 -35.62 27.88 16.13
N GLY A 32 -35.79 26.67 15.62
CA GLY A 32 -37.02 26.17 15.04
C GLY A 32 -37.08 24.67 15.29
N PHE A 33 -37.81 24.27 16.33
CA PHE A 33 -38.21 22.87 16.51
C PHE A 33 -39.16 22.50 15.37
N SER A 34 -38.61 22.02 14.26
CA SER A 34 -39.33 21.22 13.28
C SER A 34 -39.08 19.76 13.60
N PRO A 35 -40.11 18.90 13.63
CA PRO A 35 -39.90 17.45 13.72
C PRO A 35 -39.25 17.02 12.41
N TRP A 36 -37.92 16.93 12.41
CA TRP A 36 -37.20 16.26 11.34
C TRP A 36 -37.63 14.80 11.37
N VAL A 37 -38.57 14.51 10.48
CA VAL A 37 -38.77 13.23 9.80
C VAL A 37 -37.42 12.52 9.69
N CYS A 38 -37.35 11.28 10.18
CA CYS A 38 -36.18 10.39 10.13
C CYS A 38 -35.70 10.19 8.68
N ALA A 39 -34.82 11.07 8.20
CA ALA A 39 -33.85 10.69 7.18
C ALA A 39 -32.97 9.58 7.78
N THR A 40 -32.94 8.44 7.09
CA THR A 40 -32.61 7.12 7.63
C THR A 40 -31.17 7.04 8.16
N GLY A 41 -30.94 6.28 9.24
CA GLY A 41 -29.60 6.10 9.82
C GLY A 41 -28.54 5.63 8.82
N LEU A 42 -28.95 4.90 7.76
CA LEU A 42 -28.08 4.44 6.68
C LEU A 42 -27.52 5.58 5.83
N GLU A 43 -28.34 6.55 5.41
CA GLU A 43 -27.90 7.69 4.59
C GLU A 43 -26.77 8.48 5.27
N ARG A 44 -26.90 8.68 6.59
CA ARG A 44 -25.86 9.33 7.38
C ARG A 44 -24.56 8.52 7.41
N ILE A 45 -24.66 7.19 7.45
CA ILE A 45 -23.49 6.31 7.43
C ILE A 45 -22.83 6.33 6.04
N LEU A 46 -23.62 6.37 4.96
CA LEU A 46 -23.12 6.50 3.60
C LEU A 46 -22.41 7.83 3.37
N ALA A 47 -22.94 8.94 3.87
CA ALA A 47 -22.27 10.24 3.82
C ALA A 47 -20.90 10.22 4.53
N VAL A 48 -20.74 9.44 5.60
CA VAL A 48 -19.45 9.22 6.27
C VAL A 48 -18.49 8.41 5.38
N ALA A 49 -18.99 7.38 4.68
CA ALA A 49 -18.19 6.61 3.72
C ALA A 49 -17.74 7.48 2.53
N ASP A 50 -18.66 8.26 1.96
CA ASP A 50 -18.41 9.17 0.83
C ASP A 50 -17.44 10.29 1.19
N GLY A 51 -17.48 10.76 2.45
CA GLY A 51 -16.48 11.67 3.03
C GLY A 51 -15.09 11.04 3.23
N GLY A 52 -14.90 9.77 2.87
CA GLY A 52 -13.64 9.04 2.92
C GLY A 52 -13.41 8.22 4.19
N ALA A 53 -14.29 8.33 5.20
CA ALA A 53 -14.15 7.64 6.48
C ALA A 53 -14.77 6.22 6.46
N THR A 54 -14.35 5.41 5.48
CA THR A 54 -14.91 4.07 5.21
C THR A 54 -14.84 3.10 6.41
N ASP A 55 -13.79 3.16 7.23
CA ASP A 55 -13.69 2.31 8.43
C ASP A 55 -14.67 2.73 9.54
N LEU A 56 -14.90 4.03 9.68
CA LEU A 56 -15.93 4.52 10.59
C LEU A 56 -17.31 4.11 10.10
N ALA A 57 -17.58 4.25 8.80
CA ALA A 57 -18.84 3.80 8.20
C ALA A 57 -19.09 2.30 8.45
N LEU A 58 -18.09 1.43 8.23
CA LEU A 58 -18.21 -0.01 8.54
C LEU A 58 -18.49 -0.27 10.03
N ARG A 59 -17.85 0.46 10.95
CA ARG A 59 -18.15 0.34 12.39
C ARG A 59 -19.57 0.79 12.72
N LEU A 60 -20.04 1.87 12.11
CA LEU A 60 -21.40 2.36 12.30
C LEU A 60 -22.44 1.37 11.73
N LEU A 61 -22.17 0.74 10.59
CA LEU A 61 -23.01 -0.34 10.02
C LEU A 61 -23.09 -1.56 10.94
N VAL A 62 -22.05 -1.88 11.71
CA VAL A 62 -22.12 -2.94 12.74
C VAL A 62 -22.92 -2.46 13.96
N LYS A 63 -22.65 -1.24 14.44
CA LYS A 63 -23.26 -0.71 15.66
C LYS A 63 -24.77 -0.51 15.55
N TYR A 64 -25.23 -0.06 14.38
CA TYR A 64 -26.63 0.26 14.11
C TYR A 64 -27.24 -0.72 13.09
N GLU A 65 -26.79 -1.97 13.10
CA GLU A 65 -27.34 -3.03 12.27
C GLU A 65 -28.82 -3.27 12.65
N PRO A 66 -29.76 -3.29 11.69
CA PRO A 66 -31.14 -3.66 11.95
C PRO A 66 -31.24 -5.10 12.49
N PRO A 67 -32.25 -5.41 13.31
CA PRO A 67 -32.50 -6.78 13.73
C PRO A 67 -32.81 -7.68 12.51
N ALA A 68 -32.45 -8.97 12.58
CA ALA A 68 -32.59 -9.89 11.45
C ALA A 68 -34.06 -10.15 11.04
N GLU A 69 -34.99 -9.90 11.97
CA GLU A 69 -36.43 -9.95 11.75
C GLU A 69 -36.91 -8.83 10.81
N ASP A 70 -36.21 -7.68 10.80
CA ASP A 70 -36.43 -6.59 9.84
C ASP A 70 -35.62 -6.83 8.56
N GLN A 71 -36.04 -7.87 7.83
CA GLN A 71 -35.30 -8.38 6.68
C GLN A 71 -35.08 -7.32 5.60
N GLU A 72 -36.05 -6.42 5.36
CA GLU A 72 -35.96 -5.42 4.30
C GLU A 72 -34.83 -4.41 4.57
N ASN A 73 -34.82 -3.81 5.77
CA ASN A 73 -33.78 -2.87 6.16
C ASN A 73 -32.43 -3.58 6.32
N TRP A 74 -32.40 -4.77 6.93
CA TRP A 74 -31.17 -5.53 7.06
C TRP A 74 -30.50 -5.80 5.71
N MET A 75 -31.29 -6.21 4.68
CA MET A 75 -30.79 -6.46 3.33
C MET A 75 -30.21 -5.19 2.66
N GLN A 76 -30.81 -4.02 2.87
CA GLN A 76 -30.29 -2.76 2.33
C GLN A 76 -28.94 -2.41 2.98
N TRP A 77 -28.84 -2.51 4.30
CA TRP A 77 -27.59 -2.29 5.04
C TRP A 77 -26.48 -3.23 4.56
N GLU A 78 -26.82 -4.49 4.29
CA GLU A 78 -25.84 -5.48 3.89
C GLU A 78 -25.31 -5.25 2.47
N LYS A 79 -26.14 -4.73 1.55
CA LYS A 79 -25.71 -4.28 0.22
C LYS A 79 -24.66 -3.18 0.31
N GLU A 80 -24.93 -2.17 1.13
CA GLU A 80 -24.00 -1.07 1.35
C GLU A 80 -22.70 -1.53 2.02
N ARG A 81 -22.80 -2.44 2.99
CA ARG A 81 -21.63 -3.07 3.60
C ARG A 81 -20.75 -3.75 2.55
N PHE A 82 -21.36 -4.53 1.64
CA PHE A 82 -20.61 -5.23 0.59
C PHE A 82 -19.94 -4.25 -0.37
N ALA A 83 -20.61 -3.16 -0.74
CA ALA A 83 -20.05 -2.11 -1.58
C ALA A 83 -18.79 -1.50 -0.96
N ILE A 84 -18.85 -1.12 0.33
CA ILE A 84 -17.70 -0.56 1.06
C ILE A 84 -16.57 -1.59 1.19
N LEU A 85 -16.89 -2.85 1.52
CA LEU A 85 -15.88 -3.92 1.63
C LEU A 85 -15.20 -4.20 0.27
N ALA A 86 -15.96 -4.19 -0.82
CA ALA A 86 -15.43 -4.38 -2.17
C ALA A 86 -14.52 -3.22 -2.59
N GLN A 87 -14.90 -1.98 -2.28
CA GLN A 87 -14.05 -0.80 -2.51
C GLN A 87 -12.72 -0.91 -1.78
N LYS A 88 -12.73 -1.43 -0.55
CA LYS A 88 -11.53 -1.70 0.26
C LYS A 88 -10.82 -3.01 -0.11
N GLN A 89 -11.29 -3.74 -1.12
CA GLN A 89 -10.78 -5.06 -1.54
C GLN A 89 -10.72 -6.09 -0.40
N GLN A 90 -11.61 -5.97 0.60
CA GLN A 90 -11.70 -6.88 1.73
C GLN A 90 -12.54 -8.12 1.35
N TRP A 91 -12.10 -8.85 0.33
CA TRP A 91 -12.84 -9.97 -0.29
C TRP A 91 -13.21 -11.07 0.71
N GLY A 92 -12.30 -11.38 1.64
CA GLY A 92 -12.54 -12.38 2.68
C GLY A 92 -13.64 -11.97 3.67
N ALA A 93 -13.84 -10.66 3.90
CA ALA A 93 -14.90 -10.18 4.78
C ALA A 93 -16.29 -10.38 4.14
N ILE A 94 -16.42 -10.13 2.84
CA ILE A 94 -17.66 -10.39 2.07
C ILE A 94 -18.03 -11.87 2.20
N ALA A 95 -17.07 -12.76 1.96
CA ALA A 95 -17.27 -14.20 2.06
C ALA A 95 -17.73 -14.66 3.46
N LYS A 96 -17.12 -14.11 4.52
CA LYS A 96 -17.54 -14.37 5.91
C LYS A 96 -18.96 -13.93 6.20
N ARG A 97 -19.41 -12.79 5.64
CA ARG A 97 -20.78 -12.32 5.79
C ARG A 97 -21.77 -13.23 5.07
N VAL A 98 -21.45 -13.67 3.85
CA VAL A 98 -22.29 -14.61 3.08
C VAL A 98 -22.41 -15.98 3.74
N ASP A 99 -21.36 -16.46 4.41
CA ASP A 99 -21.41 -17.71 5.17
C ASP A 99 -22.29 -17.60 6.44
N ASN A 100 -22.59 -16.39 6.92
CA ASN A 100 -23.35 -16.12 8.14
C ASN A 100 -24.64 -15.30 7.87
N LEU A 101 -25.29 -15.54 6.72
CA LEU A 101 -26.56 -14.87 6.41
C LEU A 101 -27.67 -15.32 7.38
N PRO A 102 -28.55 -14.39 7.82
CA PRO A 102 -29.75 -14.74 8.56
C PRO A 102 -30.61 -15.80 7.85
N PRO A 103 -31.24 -16.74 8.60
CA PRO A 103 -32.17 -17.69 8.04
C PRO A 103 -33.45 -17.01 7.55
N GLY A 104 -34.13 -17.62 6.57
CA GLY A 104 -35.44 -17.14 6.10
C GLY A 104 -35.41 -15.93 5.16
N LEU A 105 -34.23 -15.47 4.72
CA LEU A 105 -34.12 -14.39 3.75
C LEU A 105 -34.72 -14.77 2.37
N PRO A 106 -35.25 -13.78 1.61
CA PRO A 106 -35.75 -14.02 0.27
C PRO A 106 -34.70 -14.62 -0.66
N GLN A 107 -35.07 -15.66 -1.41
CA GLN A 107 -34.18 -16.34 -2.36
C GLN A 107 -33.46 -15.40 -3.36
N PRO A 108 -34.11 -14.35 -3.91
CA PRO A 108 -33.41 -13.37 -4.75
C PRO A 108 -32.21 -12.70 -4.07
N PHE A 109 -32.33 -12.37 -2.78
CA PHE A 109 -31.24 -11.75 -2.03
C PHE A 109 -30.13 -12.76 -1.74
N VAL A 110 -30.46 -13.99 -1.34
CA VAL A 110 -29.47 -15.06 -1.12
C VAL A 110 -28.67 -15.33 -2.40
N ARG A 111 -29.33 -15.38 -3.56
CA ARG A 111 -28.67 -15.49 -4.87
C ARG A 111 -27.72 -14.33 -5.15
N TRP A 112 -28.19 -13.11 -4.91
CA TRP A 112 -27.35 -11.91 -5.07
C TRP A 112 -26.11 -11.97 -4.17
N ALA A 113 -26.29 -12.24 -2.87
CA ALA A 113 -25.20 -12.29 -1.90
C ALA A 113 -24.17 -13.38 -2.24
N LEU A 114 -24.62 -14.57 -2.64
CA LEU A 114 -23.74 -15.63 -3.13
C LEU A 114 -22.98 -15.22 -4.40
N ALA A 115 -23.62 -14.52 -5.34
CA ALA A 115 -22.95 -14.01 -6.54
C ALA A 115 -21.87 -12.97 -6.19
N GLU A 116 -22.11 -12.11 -5.21
CA GLU A 116 -21.10 -11.18 -4.69
C GLU A 116 -19.92 -11.91 -4.04
N ALA A 117 -20.17 -12.97 -3.25
CA ALA A 117 -19.08 -13.80 -2.73
C ALA A 117 -18.27 -14.48 -3.85
N VAL A 118 -18.93 -14.97 -4.91
CA VAL A 118 -18.20 -15.49 -6.09
C VAL A 118 -17.31 -14.41 -6.71
N ASN A 119 -17.85 -13.21 -6.96
CA ASN A 119 -17.07 -12.11 -7.54
C ASN A 119 -15.91 -11.70 -6.64
N ALA A 120 -16.13 -11.63 -5.33
CA ALA A 120 -15.10 -11.33 -4.34
C ALA A 120 -13.98 -12.39 -4.36
N GLN A 121 -14.32 -13.68 -4.36
CA GLN A 121 -13.33 -14.77 -4.39
C GLN A 121 -12.58 -14.85 -5.72
N LEU A 122 -13.25 -14.62 -6.85
CA LEU A 122 -12.58 -14.52 -8.16
C LEU A 122 -11.64 -13.30 -8.21
N SER A 123 -12.02 -12.18 -7.59
CA SER A 123 -11.19 -10.97 -7.46
C SER A 123 -9.99 -11.18 -6.52
N ALA A 124 -10.15 -12.06 -5.52
CA ALA A 124 -9.08 -12.54 -4.66
C ALA A 124 -8.20 -13.63 -5.32
N GLU A 125 -8.51 -14.05 -6.55
CA GLU A 125 -7.83 -15.16 -7.26
C GLU A 125 -7.89 -16.51 -6.55
N GLU A 126 -8.94 -16.74 -5.76
CA GLU A 126 -9.21 -17.97 -5.03
C GLU A 126 -10.28 -18.79 -5.77
N GLY A 127 -9.87 -19.50 -6.84
CA GLY A 127 -10.79 -20.22 -7.71
C GLY A 127 -11.57 -21.31 -6.97
N ALA A 128 -10.90 -22.08 -6.11
CA ALA A 128 -11.52 -23.11 -5.28
C ALA A 128 -12.57 -22.53 -4.32
N ALA A 129 -12.29 -21.38 -3.70
CA ALA A 129 -13.24 -20.69 -2.84
C ALA A 129 -14.45 -20.17 -3.64
N ALA A 130 -14.23 -19.61 -4.84
CA ALA A 130 -15.32 -19.22 -5.73
C ALA A 130 -16.23 -20.42 -6.10
N ARG A 131 -15.64 -21.62 -6.35
CA ARG A 131 -16.41 -22.84 -6.64
C ARG A 131 -17.31 -23.29 -5.49
N LYS A 132 -16.92 -23.05 -4.23
CA LYS A 132 -17.78 -23.30 -3.04
C LYS A 132 -19.11 -22.57 -3.17
N TYR A 133 -19.08 -21.27 -3.46
CA TYR A 133 -20.29 -20.45 -3.60
C TYR A 133 -21.04 -20.73 -4.91
N LEU A 134 -20.33 -20.98 -6.02
CA LEU A 134 -20.95 -21.37 -7.29
C LEU A 134 -21.75 -22.67 -7.17
N ARG A 135 -21.28 -23.64 -6.38
CA ARG A 135 -22.03 -24.87 -6.10
C ARG A 135 -23.36 -24.57 -5.43
N ARG A 136 -23.36 -23.70 -4.40
CA ARG A 136 -24.57 -23.26 -3.71
C ARG A 136 -25.54 -22.56 -4.66
N LEU A 137 -25.04 -21.61 -5.46
CA LEU A 137 -25.84 -20.95 -6.50
C LEU A 137 -26.51 -21.94 -7.45
N ILE A 138 -25.73 -22.86 -8.03
CA ILE A 138 -26.18 -23.81 -9.04
C ILE A 138 -27.20 -24.82 -8.49
N TRP A 139 -26.99 -25.33 -7.28
CA TRP A 139 -27.79 -26.46 -6.76
C TRP A 139 -28.85 -26.05 -5.72
N GLU A 140 -28.66 -24.99 -4.95
CA GLU A 140 -29.56 -24.62 -3.85
C GLU A 140 -30.63 -23.61 -4.28
N THR A 141 -30.36 -22.78 -5.29
CA THR A 141 -31.19 -21.59 -5.57
C THR A 141 -32.14 -21.71 -6.76
N LYS A 142 -32.22 -22.90 -7.39
CA LYS A 142 -33.05 -23.19 -8.58
C LYS A 142 -33.01 -22.05 -9.63
N PRO A 143 -31.85 -21.77 -10.24
CA PRO A 143 -31.68 -20.60 -11.10
C PRO A 143 -32.50 -20.66 -12.38
N GLU A 144 -32.80 -19.47 -12.92
CA GLU A 144 -33.28 -19.32 -14.29
C GLU A 144 -32.18 -19.71 -15.29
N SER A 145 -32.59 -20.06 -16.52
CA SER A 145 -31.68 -20.61 -17.55
C SER A 145 -30.52 -19.66 -17.90
N MET A 146 -30.75 -18.36 -17.92
CA MET A 146 -29.72 -17.35 -18.21
C MET A 146 -28.68 -17.21 -17.09
N ASP A 147 -29.12 -17.20 -15.83
CA ASP A 147 -28.23 -17.16 -14.67
C ASP A 147 -27.38 -18.43 -14.57
N PHE A 148 -27.99 -19.58 -14.87
CA PHE A 148 -27.27 -20.85 -14.91
C PHE A 148 -26.11 -20.82 -15.92
N ALA A 149 -26.34 -20.26 -17.12
CA ALA A 149 -25.29 -20.10 -18.13
C ALA A 149 -24.17 -19.17 -17.64
N LYS A 150 -24.52 -18.04 -17.02
CA LYS A 150 -23.55 -17.10 -16.45
C LYS A 150 -22.66 -17.79 -15.41
N TRP A 151 -23.25 -18.51 -14.46
CA TRP A 151 -22.49 -19.17 -13.39
C TRP A 151 -21.64 -20.34 -13.89
N ARG A 152 -22.11 -21.10 -14.89
CA ARG A 152 -21.28 -22.13 -15.54
C ARG A 152 -20.02 -21.53 -16.19
N ARG A 153 -20.10 -20.32 -16.77
CA ARG A 153 -18.89 -19.61 -17.27
C ARG A 153 -17.96 -19.21 -16.13
N LEU A 154 -18.48 -18.81 -14.97
CA LEU A 154 -17.68 -18.52 -13.78
C LEU A 154 -16.99 -19.77 -13.22
N VAL A 155 -17.62 -20.95 -13.32
CA VAL A 155 -16.98 -22.24 -12.99
C VAL A 155 -15.76 -22.47 -13.88
N ILE A 156 -15.88 -22.30 -15.20
CA ILE A 156 -14.74 -22.43 -16.13
C ILE A 156 -13.61 -21.47 -15.75
N ARG A 157 -13.94 -20.19 -15.49
CA ARG A 157 -12.96 -19.17 -15.06
C ARG A 157 -12.26 -19.53 -13.76
N SER A 158 -13.01 -20.06 -12.79
CA SER A 158 -12.43 -20.47 -11.50
C SER A 158 -11.38 -21.58 -11.65
N TYR A 159 -11.56 -22.54 -12.56
CA TYR A 159 -10.53 -23.55 -12.86
C TYR A 159 -9.32 -22.95 -13.57
N LEU A 160 -9.52 -21.97 -14.46
CA LEU A 160 -8.41 -21.25 -15.09
C LEU A 160 -7.57 -20.47 -14.07
N LEU A 161 -8.20 -19.84 -13.08
CA LEU A 161 -7.49 -19.14 -12.00
C LEU A 161 -6.57 -20.10 -11.24
N ASP A 162 -7.04 -21.31 -10.94
CA ASP A 162 -6.26 -22.32 -10.22
C ASP A 162 -5.27 -23.09 -11.13
N ASN A 163 -5.22 -22.77 -12.43
CA ASN A 163 -4.43 -23.47 -13.45
C ASN A 163 -4.85 -24.95 -13.68
N ASP A 164 -6.09 -25.31 -13.32
CA ASP A 164 -6.71 -26.63 -13.55
C ASP A 164 -7.26 -26.73 -14.98
N ILE A 165 -6.35 -26.78 -15.96
CA ILE A 165 -6.70 -26.65 -17.38
C ILE A 165 -7.58 -27.80 -17.89
N ALA A 166 -7.40 -29.02 -17.36
CA ALA A 166 -8.20 -30.18 -17.75
C ALA A 166 -9.68 -29.99 -17.35
N ASP A 167 -9.93 -29.59 -16.10
CA ASP A 167 -11.28 -29.35 -15.61
C ASP A 167 -11.93 -28.12 -16.25
N ALA A 168 -11.15 -27.06 -16.51
CA ALA A 168 -11.61 -25.92 -17.28
C ALA A 168 -12.08 -26.36 -18.69
N HIS A 169 -11.34 -27.26 -19.34
CA HIS A 169 -11.69 -27.79 -20.66
C HIS A 169 -12.95 -28.68 -20.60
N MET A 170 -13.06 -29.56 -19.61
CA MET A 170 -14.24 -30.41 -19.44
C MET A 170 -15.50 -29.59 -19.16
N ALA A 171 -15.42 -28.62 -18.26
CA ALA A 171 -16.51 -27.71 -17.96
C ALA A 171 -16.92 -26.90 -19.21
N LEU A 172 -15.94 -26.52 -20.03
CA LEU A 172 -16.16 -25.81 -21.30
C LEU A 172 -16.88 -26.69 -22.33
N LEU A 173 -16.47 -27.94 -22.52
CA LEU A 173 -17.14 -28.86 -23.45
C LEU A 173 -18.60 -29.09 -23.03
N ARG A 174 -18.83 -29.26 -21.72
CA ARG A 174 -20.18 -29.42 -21.19
C ARG A 174 -21.03 -28.17 -21.43
N TYR A 175 -20.47 -26.98 -21.18
CA TYR A 175 -21.17 -25.73 -21.48
C TYR A 175 -21.53 -25.61 -22.97
N LYS A 176 -20.63 -25.98 -23.89
CA LYS A 176 -20.90 -25.95 -25.33
C LYS A 176 -22.05 -26.91 -25.74
N GLN A 177 -22.15 -28.07 -25.08
CA GLN A 177 -23.24 -29.02 -25.31
C GLN A 177 -24.58 -28.48 -24.81
N ASP A 178 -24.58 -27.90 -23.61
CA ASP A 178 -25.79 -27.40 -22.95
C ASP A 178 -26.29 -26.07 -23.58
N TYR A 179 -25.38 -25.27 -24.17
CA TYR A 179 -25.67 -23.95 -24.68
C TYR A 179 -25.14 -23.74 -26.10
N ARG A 180 -26.04 -23.40 -27.04
CA ARG A 180 -25.68 -22.93 -28.39
C ARG A 180 -25.28 -21.45 -28.38
N VAL A 181 -24.28 -21.09 -27.59
CA VAL A 181 -23.83 -19.70 -27.45
C VAL A 181 -22.62 -19.46 -28.35
N ASP A 182 -22.74 -18.47 -29.24
CA ASP A 182 -21.67 -18.06 -30.16
C ASP A 182 -21.51 -16.54 -30.17
N ASN A 183 -21.20 -15.97 -29.01
CA ASN A 183 -20.88 -14.54 -28.86
C ASN A 183 -19.39 -14.34 -28.56
N ASP A 184 -18.90 -13.10 -28.73
CA ASP A 184 -17.48 -12.78 -28.58
C ASP A 184 -16.94 -13.15 -27.19
N ALA A 185 -17.68 -12.84 -26.12
CA ALA A 185 -17.27 -13.16 -24.75
C ALA A 185 -17.05 -14.66 -24.51
N TRP A 186 -17.88 -15.51 -25.14
CA TRP A 186 -17.70 -16.96 -25.11
C TRP A 186 -16.48 -17.40 -25.93
N ARG A 187 -16.31 -16.87 -27.15
CA ARG A 187 -15.15 -17.19 -28.00
C ARG A 187 -13.83 -16.84 -27.32
N LEU A 188 -13.76 -15.71 -26.63
CA LEU A 188 -12.59 -15.30 -25.85
C LEU A 188 -12.27 -16.29 -24.73
N LEU A 189 -13.27 -16.66 -23.90
CA LEU A 189 -13.07 -17.63 -22.83
C LEU A 189 -12.62 -18.99 -23.39
N HIS A 190 -13.25 -19.44 -24.46
CA HIS A 190 -12.93 -20.69 -25.12
C HIS A 190 -11.50 -20.71 -25.68
N ALA A 191 -11.11 -19.65 -26.38
CA ALA A 191 -9.77 -19.51 -26.89
C ALA A 191 -8.71 -19.48 -25.78
N LYS A 192 -8.98 -18.80 -24.65
CA LYS A 192 -8.07 -18.80 -23.48
C LYS A 192 -7.86 -20.21 -22.91
N VAL A 193 -8.93 -20.99 -22.73
CA VAL A 193 -8.84 -22.39 -22.29
C VAL A 193 -7.99 -23.20 -23.27
N LEU A 194 -8.26 -23.09 -24.58
CA LEU A 194 -7.54 -23.82 -25.61
C LEU A 194 -6.06 -23.43 -25.69
N LEU A 195 -5.73 -22.15 -25.61
CA LEU A 195 -4.35 -21.65 -25.61
C LEU A 195 -3.57 -22.16 -24.41
N ARG A 196 -4.18 -22.18 -23.21
CA ARG A 196 -3.54 -22.76 -22.02
C ARG A 196 -3.43 -24.28 -22.07
N ALA A 197 -4.36 -24.94 -22.74
CA ALA A 197 -4.28 -26.35 -23.09
C ALA A 197 -3.31 -26.64 -24.26
N ARG A 198 -2.57 -25.63 -24.77
CA ARG A 198 -1.66 -25.71 -25.93
C ARG A 198 -2.32 -26.18 -27.23
N ARG A 199 -3.65 -26.10 -27.33
CA ARG A 199 -4.44 -26.40 -28.54
C ARG A 199 -4.52 -25.16 -29.45
N ASN A 200 -3.36 -24.67 -29.88
CA ASN A 200 -3.22 -23.36 -30.53
C ASN A 200 -4.03 -23.22 -31.82
N LYS A 201 -4.03 -24.25 -32.68
CA LYS A 201 -4.82 -24.25 -33.93
C LYS A 201 -6.32 -24.16 -33.67
N ALA A 202 -6.84 -24.95 -32.74
CA ALA A 202 -8.26 -24.87 -32.36
C ALA A 202 -8.63 -23.50 -31.78
N ALA A 203 -7.73 -22.89 -30.98
CA ALA A 203 -7.96 -21.55 -30.46
C ALA A 203 -8.01 -20.50 -31.59
N PHE A 204 -7.15 -20.66 -32.60
CA PHE A 204 -7.17 -19.83 -33.80
C PHE A 204 -8.51 -19.94 -34.53
N ASP A 205 -9.00 -21.15 -34.76
CA ASP A 205 -10.26 -21.40 -35.48
C ASP A 205 -11.47 -20.79 -34.75
N VAL A 206 -11.53 -20.94 -33.42
CA VAL A 206 -12.60 -20.37 -32.58
C VAL A 206 -12.64 -18.83 -32.64
N LEU A 207 -11.52 -18.19 -32.96
CA LEU A 207 -11.40 -16.72 -33.00
C LEU A 207 -11.61 -16.12 -34.40
N HIS A 208 -12.12 -16.86 -35.39
CA HIS A 208 -12.26 -16.36 -36.78
C HIS A 208 -13.04 -15.05 -36.93
N ASP A 209 -14.11 -14.90 -36.15
CA ASP A 209 -14.97 -13.70 -36.19
C ASP A 209 -14.78 -12.77 -34.98
N ALA A 210 -13.70 -12.91 -34.23
CA ALA A 210 -13.48 -12.11 -33.03
C ALA A 210 -13.15 -10.63 -33.40
N GLN A 211 -14.08 -9.72 -33.10
CA GLN A 211 -13.95 -8.29 -33.46
C GLN A 211 -13.24 -7.47 -32.39
N SER A 212 -13.30 -7.93 -31.13
CA SER A 212 -12.68 -7.23 -30.02
C SER A 212 -11.16 -7.19 -30.15
N THR A 213 -10.55 -6.13 -29.60
CA THR A 213 -9.08 -5.99 -29.59
C THR A 213 -8.41 -7.15 -28.87
N GLU A 214 -9.01 -7.64 -27.78
CA GLU A 214 -8.53 -8.83 -27.06
C GLU A 214 -8.60 -10.08 -27.96
N GLY A 215 -9.70 -10.27 -28.69
CA GLY A 215 -9.84 -11.37 -29.63
C GLY A 215 -8.79 -11.35 -30.73
N LYS A 216 -8.49 -10.16 -31.27
CA LYS A 216 -7.42 -9.96 -32.26
C LYS A 216 -6.04 -10.33 -31.70
N ILE A 217 -5.72 -9.91 -30.47
CA ILE A 217 -4.46 -10.28 -29.80
C ILE A 217 -4.38 -11.81 -29.63
N LEU A 218 -5.43 -12.44 -29.10
CA LEU A 218 -5.46 -13.89 -28.88
C LEU A 218 -5.39 -14.67 -30.19
N ARG A 219 -5.99 -14.17 -31.27
CA ARG A 219 -5.96 -14.80 -32.59
C ARG A 219 -4.56 -14.75 -33.17
N LEU A 220 -3.89 -13.59 -33.08
CA LEU A 220 -2.50 -13.44 -33.50
C LEU A 220 -1.58 -14.38 -32.70
N LEU A 221 -1.77 -14.48 -31.38
CA LEU A 221 -1.04 -15.40 -30.52
C LEU A 221 -1.25 -16.87 -30.91
N ALA A 222 -2.51 -17.27 -31.13
CA ALA A 222 -2.87 -18.61 -31.54
C ALA A 222 -2.27 -18.96 -32.91
N GLY A 223 -2.33 -18.03 -33.87
CA GLY A 223 -1.75 -18.16 -35.20
C GLY A 223 -0.23 -18.25 -35.18
N LEU A 224 0.43 -17.46 -34.34
CA LEU A 224 1.88 -17.54 -34.09
C LEU A 224 2.27 -18.91 -33.55
N ARG A 225 1.66 -19.33 -32.43
CA ARG A 225 1.99 -20.60 -31.75
C ARG A 225 1.59 -21.86 -32.52
N SER A 226 0.77 -21.73 -33.56
CA SER A 226 0.39 -22.83 -34.46
C SER A 226 1.17 -22.81 -35.78
N GLY A 227 2.03 -21.82 -36.00
CA GLY A 227 2.81 -21.67 -37.24
C GLY A 227 2.00 -21.15 -38.44
N ILE A 228 0.73 -20.79 -38.25
CA ILE A 228 -0.14 -20.22 -39.31
C ILE A 228 0.35 -18.83 -39.70
N TYR A 229 0.76 -18.02 -38.72
CA TYR A 229 1.31 -16.70 -38.95
C TYR A 229 2.81 -16.67 -38.72
N LYS A 230 3.54 -16.00 -39.62
CA LYS A 230 4.98 -15.78 -39.49
C LYS A 230 5.26 -14.77 -38.38
N ALA A 231 6.28 -15.04 -37.58
CA ALA A 231 6.65 -14.23 -36.43
C ALA A 231 6.87 -12.73 -36.72
N PRO A 232 7.58 -12.32 -37.81
CA PRO A 232 7.74 -10.90 -38.14
C PRO A 232 6.41 -10.17 -38.40
N ALA A 233 5.45 -10.82 -39.04
CA ALA A 233 4.14 -10.24 -39.33
C ALA A 233 3.33 -10.05 -38.03
N VAL A 234 3.37 -11.03 -37.13
CA VAL A 234 2.71 -10.95 -35.81
C VAL A 234 3.34 -9.85 -34.95
N LYS A 235 4.67 -9.71 -34.96
CA LYS A 235 5.38 -8.62 -34.26
C LYS A 235 4.88 -7.26 -34.74
N ALA A 236 4.84 -7.03 -36.06
CA ALA A 236 4.37 -5.77 -36.64
C ALA A 236 2.92 -5.46 -36.24
N ALA A 237 2.01 -6.45 -36.35
CA ALA A 237 0.63 -6.28 -35.92
C ALA A 237 0.50 -6.01 -34.40
N GLY A 238 1.33 -6.68 -33.58
CA GLY A 238 1.40 -6.49 -32.14
C GLY A 238 1.83 -5.06 -31.76
N LEU A 239 2.79 -4.47 -32.48
CA LEU A 239 3.23 -3.09 -32.28
C LEU A 239 2.09 -2.09 -32.55
N THR A 240 1.35 -2.27 -33.64
CA THR A 240 0.16 -1.44 -33.96
C THR A 240 -0.91 -1.58 -32.86
N LEU A 241 -1.15 -2.79 -32.37
CA LEU A 241 -2.08 -3.02 -31.26
C LEU A 241 -1.61 -2.35 -29.97
N ALA A 242 -0.31 -2.39 -29.65
CA ALA A 242 0.24 -1.76 -28.46
C ALA A 242 0.14 -0.22 -28.50
N GLN A 243 0.23 0.39 -29.68
CA GLN A 243 0.02 1.84 -29.85
C GLN A 243 -1.46 2.23 -29.69
N THR A 244 -2.34 1.51 -30.40
CA THR A 244 -3.80 1.79 -30.38
C THR A 244 -4.46 1.50 -29.04
N THR A 245 -3.84 0.67 -28.20
CA THR A 245 -4.33 0.34 -26.84
C THR A 245 -3.70 1.17 -25.72
N SER A 246 -2.97 2.24 -26.03
CA SER A 246 -2.26 3.08 -25.05
C SER A 246 -3.11 3.59 -23.87
N ARG A 247 -4.41 3.81 -24.08
CA ARG A 247 -5.35 4.22 -23.02
C ARG A 247 -5.98 3.05 -22.25
N LYS A 248 -5.61 1.80 -22.56
CA LYS A 248 -6.14 0.56 -21.99
C LYS A 248 -4.98 -0.31 -21.49
N PRO A 249 -4.40 -0.02 -20.31
CA PRO A 249 -3.15 -0.62 -19.83
C PRO A 249 -3.12 -2.16 -19.87
N LYS A 250 -4.24 -2.81 -19.51
CA LYS A 250 -4.36 -4.28 -19.56
C LYS A 250 -4.19 -4.83 -20.98
N LEU A 251 -4.87 -4.25 -21.98
CA LEU A 251 -4.76 -4.69 -23.37
C LEU A 251 -3.40 -4.31 -23.97
N GLN A 252 -2.87 -3.14 -23.63
CA GLN A 252 -1.56 -2.72 -24.07
C GLN A 252 -0.46 -3.66 -23.57
N ARG A 253 -0.59 -4.13 -22.32
CA ARG A 253 0.31 -5.11 -21.75
C ARG A 253 0.28 -6.44 -22.51
N GLU A 254 -0.90 -6.96 -22.85
CA GLU A 254 -1.01 -8.20 -23.65
C GLU A 254 -0.46 -8.02 -25.08
N ALA A 255 -0.66 -6.85 -25.70
CA ALA A 255 -0.08 -6.54 -27.00
C ALA A 255 1.46 -6.51 -26.97
N TRP A 256 2.06 -5.88 -25.95
CA TRP A 256 3.52 -5.90 -25.76
C TRP A 256 4.06 -7.30 -25.44
N ALA A 257 3.30 -8.11 -24.70
CA ALA A 257 3.65 -9.49 -24.43
C ALA A 257 3.63 -10.35 -25.71
N LEU A 258 2.66 -10.13 -26.60
CA LEU A 258 2.62 -10.72 -27.93
C LEU A 258 3.82 -10.30 -28.79
N VAL A 259 4.19 -9.02 -28.77
CA VAL A 259 5.39 -8.50 -29.46
C VAL A 259 6.64 -9.23 -28.97
N ALA A 260 6.81 -9.38 -27.65
CA ALA A 260 7.95 -10.09 -27.09
C ALA A 260 8.03 -11.56 -27.53
N GLU A 261 6.90 -12.28 -27.51
CA GLU A 261 6.85 -13.68 -27.93
C GLU A 261 7.12 -13.84 -29.43
N ALA A 262 6.54 -12.97 -30.26
CA ALA A 262 6.78 -12.96 -31.71
C ALA A 262 8.24 -12.60 -32.04
N ALA A 263 8.81 -11.59 -31.37
CA ALA A 263 10.20 -11.19 -31.55
C ALA A 263 11.16 -12.33 -31.16
N SER A 264 10.87 -13.04 -30.06
CA SER A 264 11.65 -14.22 -29.67
C SER A 264 11.63 -15.33 -30.73
N GLN A 265 10.49 -15.60 -31.38
CA GLN A 265 10.41 -16.60 -32.45
C GLN A 265 11.08 -16.14 -33.75
N ALA A 266 11.16 -14.82 -33.97
CA ALA A 266 11.80 -14.23 -35.14
C ALA A 266 13.33 -14.08 -35.00
N GLY A 267 13.91 -14.35 -33.82
CA GLY A 267 15.32 -14.05 -33.53
C GLY A 267 15.60 -12.54 -33.43
N ASP A 268 14.58 -11.75 -33.11
CA ASP A 268 14.68 -10.29 -32.97
C ASP A 268 14.84 -9.91 -31.48
N ASP A 269 16.07 -10.03 -30.99
CA ASP A 269 16.38 -9.90 -29.56
C ASP A 269 16.09 -8.49 -29.01
N ILE A 270 16.25 -7.45 -29.83
CA ILE A 270 15.96 -6.07 -29.40
C ILE A 270 14.48 -5.88 -29.12
N TYR A 271 13.60 -6.29 -30.04
CA TYR A 271 12.16 -6.16 -29.83
C TYR A 271 11.63 -7.14 -28.78
N ARG A 272 12.34 -8.26 -28.54
CA ARG A 272 12.05 -9.12 -27.39
C ARG A 272 12.27 -8.37 -26.08
N VAL A 273 13.43 -7.72 -25.90
CA VAL A 273 13.73 -6.90 -24.71
C VAL A 273 12.73 -5.76 -24.56
N ILE A 274 12.51 -4.96 -25.61
CA ILE A 274 11.58 -3.83 -25.57
C ILE A 274 10.16 -4.30 -25.19
N GLY A 275 9.67 -5.37 -25.83
CA GLY A 275 8.34 -5.92 -25.55
C GLY A 275 8.19 -6.37 -24.10
N LEU A 276 9.18 -7.09 -23.57
CA LEU A 276 9.17 -7.56 -22.18
C LEU A 276 9.19 -6.40 -21.18
N GLU A 277 10.08 -5.42 -21.35
CA GLU A 277 10.16 -4.26 -20.46
C GLU A 277 8.85 -3.45 -20.46
N ARG A 278 8.26 -3.21 -21.64
CA ARG A 278 7.00 -2.46 -21.77
C ARG A 278 5.83 -3.22 -21.15
N ALA A 279 5.70 -4.52 -21.42
CA ALA A 279 4.66 -5.35 -20.83
C ALA A 279 4.79 -5.46 -19.30
N MET A 280 6.02 -5.56 -18.78
CA MET A 280 6.27 -5.59 -17.34
C MET A 280 6.02 -4.24 -16.66
N THR A 281 6.31 -3.12 -17.33
CA THR A 281 6.00 -1.77 -16.81
C THR A 281 4.50 -1.59 -16.55
N LEU A 282 3.67 -2.14 -17.44
CA LEU A 282 2.20 -2.06 -17.36
C LEU A 282 1.59 -3.11 -16.41
N SER A 283 2.41 -3.95 -15.79
CA SER A 283 1.95 -4.96 -14.84
C SER A 283 1.74 -4.32 -13.46
N SER A 284 0.63 -3.59 -13.29
CA SER A 284 0.13 -3.29 -11.94
C SER A 284 -0.36 -4.58 -11.28
N ASP A 285 -0.33 -4.65 -9.94
CA ASP A 285 -0.56 -5.85 -9.10
C ASP A 285 -1.93 -6.55 -9.29
N ALA A 286 -2.73 -6.18 -10.29
CA ALA A 286 -3.91 -6.91 -10.72
C ALA A 286 -3.56 -8.18 -11.52
N SER A 287 -3.48 -9.29 -10.81
CA SER A 287 -3.90 -10.64 -11.23
C SER A 287 -3.30 -11.25 -12.50
N GLY A 288 -2.46 -12.26 -12.26
CA GLY A 288 -1.64 -12.97 -13.22
C GLY A 288 -2.26 -14.24 -13.81
N ARG A 289 -3.31 -14.78 -13.17
CA ARG A 289 -3.64 -16.20 -13.29
C ARG A 289 -4.60 -16.59 -14.41
N GLU A 290 -5.42 -15.68 -14.94
CA GLU A 290 -6.19 -15.92 -16.19
C GLU A 290 -5.39 -15.59 -17.47
N ARG A 291 -4.16 -15.10 -17.34
CA ARG A 291 -3.35 -14.63 -18.48
C ARG A 291 -2.88 -15.81 -19.33
N VAL A 292 -2.90 -15.61 -20.64
CA VAL A 292 -2.40 -16.60 -21.60
C VAL A 292 -0.90 -16.44 -21.82
N ILE A 293 -0.40 -15.19 -21.78
CA ILE A 293 1.03 -14.89 -21.84
C ILE A 293 1.51 -14.54 -20.42
N VAL A 294 2.21 -15.50 -19.82
CA VAL A 294 2.85 -15.36 -18.51
C VAL A 294 4.26 -14.86 -18.75
N LEU A 295 4.59 -13.69 -18.17
CA LEU A 295 5.91 -13.09 -18.26
C LEU A 295 6.61 -13.26 -16.90
N LYS A 296 7.78 -13.87 -16.90
CA LYS A 296 8.63 -14.01 -15.72
C LYS A 296 9.79 -13.02 -15.80
N PRO A 297 10.30 -12.52 -14.66
CA PRO A 297 11.49 -11.66 -14.64
C PRO A 297 12.69 -12.35 -15.29
N ASP A 298 12.81 -13.66 -15.11
CA ASP A 298 13.89 -14.47 -15.69
C ASP A 298 13.84 -14.48 -17.24
N ASP A 299 12.67 -14.30 -17.86
CA ASP A 299 12.53 -14.21 -19.33
C ASP A 299 13.22 -12.95 -19.87
N LEU A 300 13.20 -11.87 -19.08
CA LEU A 300 13.85 -10.59 -19.41
C LEU A 300 15.35 -10.64 -19.12
N TRP A 301 15.77 -11.25 -18.00
CA TRP A 301 17.21 -11.51 -17.76
C TRP A 301 17.85 -12.31 -18.91
N GLN A 302 17.17 -13.35 -19.39
CA GLN A 302 17.62 -14.13 -20.53
C GLN A 302 17.63 -13.31 -21.83
N ALA A 303 16.59 -12.50 -22.07
CA ALA A 303 16.52 -11.66 -23.27
C ALA A 303 17.66 -10.63 -23.32
N TYR A 304 17.99 -10.01 -22.18
CA TYR A 304 19.13 -9.12 -22.08
C TYR A 304 20.45 -9.84 -22.37
N GLU A 305 20.65 -11.03 -21.78
CA GLU A 305 21.87 -11.82 -21.96
C GLU A 305 22.08 -12.18 -23.44
N TRP A 306 21.05 -12.69 -24.13
CA TRP A 306 21.13 -13.00 -25.56
C TRP A 306 21.40 -11.77 -26.42
N LEU A 307 20.72 -10.65 -26.13
CA LEU A 307 20.94 -9.41 -26.88
C LEU A 307 22.38 -8.89 -26.72
N ALA A 308 22.91 -8.92 -25.48
CA ALA A 308 24.26 -8.48 -25.19
C ALA A 308 25.32 -9.40 -25.82
N GLU A 309 25.14 -10.72 -25.75
CA GLU A 309 26.05 -11.69 -26.39
C GLU A 309 26.05 -11.53 -27.91
N SER A 310 24.88 -11.37 -28.53
CA SER A 310 24.73 -11.12 -29.97
C SER A 310 25.43 -9.81 -30.42
N LEU A 311 25.32 -8.75 -29.64
CA LEU A 311 26.01 -7.48 -29.90
C LEU A 311 27.51 -7.59 -29.65
N GLY A 312 27.91 -8.19 -28.54
CA GLY A 312 29.32 -8.38 -28.18
C GLY A 312 30.08 -9.20 -29.23
N ASN A 313 29.48 -10.27 -29.74
CA ASN A 313 30.06 -11.07 -30.82
C ASN A 313 30.22 -10.27 -32.12
N ARG A 314 29.22 -9.48 -32.50
CA ARG A 314 29.30 -8.60 -33.69
C ARG A 314 30.36 -7.50 -33.55
N LEU A 315 30.57 -7.02 -32.33
CA LEU A 315 31.57 -6.01 -31.99
C LEU A 315 32.94 -6.62 -31.61
N ALA A 316 33.10 -7.94 -31.71
CA ALA A 316 34.31 -8.68 -31.32
C ALA A 316 34.79 -8.39 -29.88
N LEU A 317 33.86 -8.20 -28.94
CA LEU A 317 34.17 -7.97 -27.53
C LEU A 317 34.57 -9.28 -26.84
N LEU A 318 35.77 -9.29 -26.25
CA LEU A 318 36.26 -10.44 -25.50
C LEU A 318 35.60 -10.51 -24.12
N VAL A 319 35.08 -11.69 -23.75
CA VAL A 319 34.59 -11.94 -22.38
C VAL A 319 35.77 -11.84 -21.41
N GLY A 320 35.57 -11.10 -20.32
CA GLY A 320 36.62 -10.80 -19.34
C GLY A 320 37.30 -9.44 -19.55
N ASN A 321 37.15 -8.80 -20.71
CA ASN A 321 37.54 -7.40 -20.89
C ASN A 321 36.39 -6.47 -20.49
N ASP A 322 36.08 -6.44 -19.19
CA ASP A 322 34.95 -5.69 -18.63
C ASP A 322 34.93 -4.21 -19.09
N LYS A 323 36.10 -3.58 -19.23
CA LYS A 323 36.23 -2.19 -19.69
C LYS A 323 35.62 -1.96 -21.06
N ALA A 324 35.94 -2.81 -22.04
CA ALA A 324 35.40 -2.66 -23.40
C ALA A 324 33.88 -2.83 -23.44
N TRP A 325 33.34 -3.76 -22.64
CA TRP A 325 31.89 -3.95 -22.51
C TRP A 325 31.21 -2.75 -21.84
N VAL A 326 31.84 -2.15 -20.81
CA VAL A 326 31.33 -0.92 -20.15
C VAL A 326 31.33 0.27 -21.11
N GLU A 327 32.40 0.46 -21.90
CA GLU A 327 32.48 1.54 -22.90
C GLU A 327 31.37 1.42 -23.95
N GLN A 328 31.08 0.21 -24.42
CA GLN A 328 29.96 -0.04 -25.34
C GLN A 328 28.60 0.22 -24.68
N ALA A 329 28.43 -0.20 -23.42
CA ALA A 329 27.19 0.08 -22.68
C ALA A 329 26.93 1.59 -22.57
N GLN A 330 27.98 2.38 -22.28
CA GLN A 330 27.92 3.84 -22.18
C GLN A 330 27.62 4.50 -23.53
N TYR A 331 28.26 4.05 -24.61
CA TYR A 331 27.96 4.54 -25.96
C TYR A 331 26.47 4.38 -26.30
N TYR A 332 25.87 3.24 -25.98
CA TYR A 332 24.44 3.00 -26.26
C TYR A 332 23.47 3.71 -25.30
N GLU A 333 23.94 4.40 -24.26
CA GLU A 333 23.03 5.16 -23.36
C GLU A 333 22.30 6.28 -24.12
N SER A 334 22.96 6.92 -25.10
CA SER A 334 22.36 7.95 -25.95
C SER A 334 21.71 7.37 -27.21
N GLU A 335 22.30 6.33 -27.80
CA GLU A 335 21.89 5.82 -29.12
C GLU A 335 20.69 4.87 -29.05
N GLU A 336 20.76 3.84 -28.20
CA GLU A 336 19.73 2.81 -28.09
C GLU A 336 19.74 2.21 -26.67
N LYS A 337 18.92 2.79 -25.78
CA LYS A 337 18.89 2.43 -24.36
C LYS A 337 18.58 0.96 -24.10
N ALA A 338 17.92 0.25 -25.02
CA ALA A 338 17.72 -1.19 -24.88
C ALA A 338 19.04 -1.97 -24.96
N TYR A 339 19.97 -1.55 -25.81
CA TYR A 339 21.31 -2.15 -25.91
C TYR A 339 22.16 -1.84 -24.68
N ALA A 340 22.17 -0.59 -24.22
CA ALA A 340 22.88 -0.23 -22.99
C ALA A 340 22.41 -1.09 -21.80
N ARG A 341 21.10 -1.23 -21.63
CA ARG A 341 20.51 -2.07 -20.56
C ARG A 341 20.85 -3.55 -20.72
N ALA A 342 20.91 -4.08 -21.95
CA ALA A 342 21.36 -5.44 -22.19
C ALA A 342 22.82 -5.64 -21.77
N PHE A 343 23.72 -4.73 -22.15
CA PHE A 343 25.12 -4.77 -21.73
C PHE A 343 25.28 -4.66 -20.20
N TYR A 344 24.54 -3.75 -19.55
CA TYR A 344 24.56 -3.66 -18.08
C TYR A 344 24.02 -4.92 -17.41
N ALA A 345 22.95 -5.51 -17.93
CA ALA A 345 22.45 -6.79 -17.44
C ALA A 345 23.48 -7.92 -17.60
N PHE A 346 24.17 -7.99 -18.74
CA PHE A 346 25.25 -8.94 -18.96
C PHE A 346 26.41 -8.74 -17.97
N LEU A 347 26.93 -7.52 -17.88
CA LEU A 347 28.03 -7.15 -16.97
C LEU A 347 27.68 -7.40 -15.50
N SER A 348 26.42 -7.17 -15.10
CA SER A 348 25.98 -7.44 -13.73
C SER A 348 26.11 -8.90 -13.32
N ARG A 349 26.07 -9.82 -14.30
CA ARG A 349 26.14 -11.27 -14.09
C ARG A 349 27.49 -11.87 -14.42
N ARG A 350 28.15 -11.35 -15.45
CA ARG A 350 29.35 -11.93 -16.06
C ARG A 350 30.61 -11.07 -15.94
N GLY A 351 30.48 -9.84 -15.42
CA GLY A 351 31.64 -9.01 -15.13
C GLY A 351 32.59 -9.73 -14.18
N SER A 352 33.88 -9.68 -14.48
CA SER A 352 34.95 -10.34 -13.72
C SER A 352 35.13 -9.67 -12.37
N GLU A 353 35.08 -8.34 -12.33
CA GLU A 353 35.25 -7.56 -11.11
C GLU A 353 33.95 -7.35 -10.34
N ALA A 354 34.00 -7.47 -9.00
CA ALA A 354 32.83 -7.25 -8.16
C ALA A 354 32.27 -5.83 -8.27
N GLN A 355 33.15 -4.84 -8.42
CA GLN A 355 32.75 -3.44 -8.58
C GLN A 355 32.01 -3.21 -9.91
N VAL A 356 32.52 -3.79 -11.02
CA VAL A 356 31.85 -3.73 -12.33
C VAL A 356 30.45 -4.35 -12.25
N ARG A 357 30.29 -5.50 -11.58
CA ARG A 357 28.96 -6.11 -11.40
C ARG A 357 28.00 -5.20 -10.64
N LEU A 358 28.48 -4.58 -9.56
CA LEU A 358 27.70 -3.65 -8.73
C LEU A 358 27.29 -2.39 -9.51
N ASP A 359 28.21 -1.80 -10.25
CA ASP A 359 27.97 -0.60 -11.05
C ASP A 359 27.00 -0.90 -12.19
N ALA A 360 27.13 -2.06 -12.84
CA ALA A 360 26.23 -2.49 -13.90
C ALA A 360 24.80 -2.72 -13.38
N HIS A 361 24.63 -3.33 -12.20
CA HIS A 361 23.32 -3.41 -11.54
C HIS A 361 22.69 -2.04 -11.30
N THR A 362 23.51 -1.08 -10.83
CA THR A 362 23.08 0.28 -10.55
C THR A 362 22.65 1.01 -11.83
N ARG A 363 23.47 0.97 -12.88
CA ARG A 363 23.19 1.60 -14.18
C ARG A 363 21.98 1.01 -14.89
N LEU A 364 21.80 -0.32 -14.81
CA LEU A 364 20.58 -0.97 -15.31
C LEU A 364 19.33 -0.44 -14.60
N ALA A 365 19.35 -0.38 -13.26
CA ALA A 365 18.24 0.11 -12.48
C ALA A 365 17.94 1.59 -12.76
N ASP A 366 18.97 2.44 -12.75
CA ASP A 366 18.82 3.88 -13.00
C ASP A 366 18.29 4.17 -14.41
N SER A 367 18.78 3.45 -15.43
CA SER A 367 18.26 3.55 -16.81
C SER A 367 16.77 3.17 -16.90
N LEU A 368 16.34 2.12 -16.20
CA LEU A 368 14.94 1.71 -16.15
C LEU A 368 14.06 2.73 -15.41
N TYR A 369 14.53 3.28 -14.28
CA TYR A 369 13.80 4.31 -13.55
C TYR A 369 13.63 5.60 -14.36
N ALA A 370 14.68 6.05 -15.06
CA ALA A 370 14.64 7.24 -15.92
C ALA A 370 13.59 7.12 -17.04
N GLU A 371 13.30 5.90 -17.49
CA GLU A 371 12.28 5.58 -18.51
C GLU A 371 10.89 5.29 -17.91
N GLY A 372 10.68 5.55 -16.61
CA GLY A 372 9.40 5.29 -15.93
C GLY A 372 9.11 3.79 -15.72
N ARG A 373 10.14 2.93 -15.75
CA ARG A 373 10.01 1.46 -15.71
C ARG A 373 10.36 0.87 -14.34
N GLY A 374 10.03 1.58 -13.26
CA GLY A 374 10.30 1.14 -11.89
C GLY A 374 9.68 -0.22 -11.52
N GLU A 375 8.55 -0.60 -12.14
CA GLU A 375 7.98 -1.95 -12.00
C GLU A 375 8.88 -3.05 -12.56
N VAL A 376 9.62 -2.76 -13.64
CA VAL A 376 10.58 -3.72 -14.20
C VAL A 376 11.71 -3.95 -13.21
N VAL A 377 12.25 -2.89 -12.60
CA VAL A 377 13.28 -3.00 -11.56
C VAL A 377 12.75 -3.82 -10.38
N ARG A 378 11.56 -3.48 -9.86
CA ARG A 378 10.93 -4.25 -8.77
C ARG A 378 10.80 -5.73 -9.13
N SER A 379 10.30 -6.03 -10.32
CA SER A 379 10.10 -7.40 -10.80
C SER A 379 11.42 -8.18 -10.93
N LEU A 380 12.43 -7.59 -11.58
CA LEU A 380 13.75 -8.20 -11.80
C LEU A 380 14.48 -8.54 -10.49
N TYR A 381 14.38 -7.68 -9.48
CA TYR A 381 15.17 -7.85 -8.26
C TYR A 381 14.41 -8.52 -7.11
N THR A 382 13.07 -8.46 -7.09
CA THR A 382 12.27 -9.04 -5.97
C THR A 382 11.51 -10.31 -6.33
N ARG A 383 11.38 -10.65 -7.62
CA ARG A 383 10.61 -11.81 -8.10
C ARG A 383 11.42 -12.78 -8.97
N SER A 384 12.61 -12.40 -9.42
CA SER A 384 13.50 -13.29 -10.17
C SER A 384 14.09 -14.36 -9.27
N LYS A 385 14.33 -15.55 -9.83
CA LYS A 385 15.05 -16.63 -9.14
C LYS A 385 16.52 -16.30 -8.88
N GLN A 386 17.06 -15.29 -9.58
CA GLN A 386 18.43 -14.83 -9.39
C GLN A 386 18.69 -14.32 -7.97
N PHE A 387 17.67 -13.76 -7.31
CA PHE A 387 17.77 -13.22 -5.95
C PHE A 387 16.88 -14.03 -5.01
N GLY A 388 17.45 -15.09 -4.41
CA GLY A 388 16.71 -15.98 -3.50
C GLY A 388 16.20 -15.29 -2.23
N SER A 389 16.71 -14.10 -1.91
CA SER A 389 16.21 -13.25 -0.81
C SER A 389 16.51 -11.79 -1.08
N ILE A 390 15.83 -10.88 -0.35
CA ILE A 390 16.09 -9.44 -0.41
C ILE A 390 17.55 -9.09 -0.08
N GLY A 391 18.19 -9.86 0.81
CA GLY A 391 19.60 -9.66 1.18
C GLY A 391 20.58 -9.94 0.04
N ALA A 392 20.19 -10.75 -0.96
CA ALA A 392 21.00 -11.03 -2.14
C ALA A 392 20.96 -9.92 -3.19
N ILE A 393 20.02 -8.97 -3.07
CA ILE A 393 19.92 -7.83 -3.99
C ILE A 393 21.10 -6.89 -3.72
N PRO A 394 21.79 -6.39 -4.77
CA PRO A 394 22.87 -5.42 -4.62
C PRO A 394 22.42 -4.20 -3.81
N VAL A 395 23.27 -3.77 -2.87
CA VAL A 395 22.95 -2.72 -1.89
C VAL A 395 22.48 -1.43 -2.56
N THR A 396 23.15 -0.99 -3.63
CA THR A 396 22.78 0.21 -4.38
C THR A 396 21.37 0.13 -4.96
N VAL A 397 20.99 -1.03 -5.50
CA VAL A 397 19.66 -1.29 -6.04
C VAL A 397 18.62 -1.36 -4.93
N ARG A 398 18.97 -1.91 -3.76
CA ARG A 398 18.06 -1.94 -2.60
C ARG A 398 17.67 -0.53 -2.14
N TYR A 399 18.60 0.43 -2.13
CA TYR A 399 18.26 1.83 -1.82
C TYR A 399 17.25 2.39 -2.83
N ARG A 400 17.51 2.24 -4.14
CA ARG A 400 16.59 2.70 -5.20
C ARG A 400 15.20 2.07 -5.09
N LEU A 401 15.13 0.78 -4.81
CA LEU A 401 13.88 0.07 -4.60
C LEU A 401 13.15 0.56 -3.35
N ALA A 402 13.87 0.85 -2.26
CA ALA A 402 13.28 1.36 -1.03
C ALA A 402 12.68 2.75 -1.25
N ASP A 403 13.40 3.65 -1.92
CA ASP A 403 12.90 4.98 -2.28
C ASP A 403 11.65 4.89 -3.14
N ALA A 404 11.66 4.03 -4.17
CA ALA A 404 10.51 3.81 -5.03
C ALA A 404 9.32 3.20 -4.27
N ALA A 405 9.56 2.31 -3.31
CA ALA A 405 8.52 1.74 -2.46
C ALA A 405 7.89 2.82 -1.54
N LEU A 406 8.71 3.69 -0.95
CA LEU A 406 8.26 4.82 -0.12
C LEU A 406 7.40 5.81 -0.92
N GLN A 407 7.83 6.19 -2.13
CA GLN A 407 7.06 7.07 -3.03
C GLN A 407 5.67 6.49 -3.34
N ARG A 408 5.55 5.16 -3.36
CA ARG A 408 4.31 4.43 -3.63
C ARG A 408 3.53 4.08 -2.37
N ARG A 409 4.02 4.49 -1.20
CA ARG A 409 3.46 4.17 0.12
C ARG A 409 3.41 2.67 0.43
N ASP A 410 4.26 1.87 -0.23
CA ASP A 410 4.48 0.46 0.14
C ASP A 410 5.51 0.38 1.27
N ILE A 411 5.07 0.80 2.46
CA ILE A 411 5.93 0.94 3.64
C ILE A 411 6.53 -0.39 4.08
N HIS A 412 5.76 -1.48 3.97
CA HIS A 412 6.24 -2.82 4.33
C HIS A 412 7.36 -3.31 3.38
N LEU A 413 7.23 -3.09 2.07
CA LEU A 413 8.32 -3.41 1.16
C LEU A 413 9.55 -2.55 1.43
N ALA A 414 9.36 -1.24 1.65
CA ALA A 414 10.46 -0.33 1.99
C ALA A 414 11.22 -0.81 3.23
N ALA A 415 10.52 -1.12 4.34
CA ALA A 415 11.14 -1.61 5.56
C ALA A 415 11.94 -2.91 5.33
N ARG A 416 11.39 -3.86 4.56
CA ARG A 416 12.12 -5.10 4.21
C ARG A 416 13.37 -4.82 3.36
N LEU A 417 13.29 -3.89 2.41
CA LEU A 417 14.41 -3.51 1.56
C LEU A 417 15.52 -2.77 2.32
N LEU A 418 15.18 -2.02 3.37
CA LEU A 418 16.14 -1.30 4.21
C LEU A 418 16.81 -2.18 5.28
N LYS A 419 16.21 -3.33 5.61
CA LYS A 419 16.69 -4.21 6.68
C LYS A 419 18.12 -4.72 6.44
N GLY A 420 19.06 -4.43 7.34
CA GLY A 420 20.46 -4.83 7.20
C GLY A 420 21.28 -3.94 6.26
N LEU A 421 20.77 -2.76 5.90
CA LEU A 421 21.57 -1.71 5.25
C LEU A 421 22.09 -0.75 6.31
N ASP A 422 23.16 -1.14 7.02
CA ASP A 422 23.67 -0.37 8.15
C ASP A 422 24.43 0.88 7.74
N LYS A 423 25.03 0.88 6.54
CA LYS A 423 25.71 2.06 5.99
C LYS A 423 24.71 2.95 5.25
N PRO A 424 24.89 4.28 5.30
CA PRO A 424 24.11 5.20 4.48
C PRO A 424 24.48 5.07 3.00
N PRO A 425 23.58 5.47 2.08
CA PRO A 425 23.93 5.75 0.69
C PRO A 425 25.09 6.76 0.59
N PRO A 426 25.89 6.74 -0.49
CA PRO A 426 26.97 7.70 -0.70
C PRO A 426 26.46 9.16 -0.63
N GLY A 427 27.13 9.98 0.18
CA GLY A 427 26.80 11.40 0.36
C GLY A 427 25.68 11.69 1.36
N GLU A 428 25.09 10.66 1.99
CA GLU A 428 24.07 10.83 3.01
C GLU A 428 24.68 10.79 4.43
N ASP A 429 24.18 11.64 5.32
CA ASP A 429 24.59 11.70 6.71
C ASP A 429 24.17 10.40 7.46
N PRO A 430 25.07 9.75 8.22
CA PRO A 430 24.76 8.48 8.90
C PRO A 430 23.62 8.57 9.92
N ASP A 431 23.49 9.69 10.62
CA ASP A 431 22.46 9.89 11.64
C ASP A 431 21.10 10.14 10.99
N GLU A 432 21.06 11.00 9.96
CA GLU A 432 19.83 11.23 9.17
C GLU A 432 19.34 9.96 8.49
N TRP A 433 20.26 9.16 7.96
CA TRP A 433 19.94 7.86 7.38
C TRP A 433 19.33 6.91 8.41
N SER A 434 19.99 6.78 9.57
CA SER A 434 19.51 5.92 10.64
C SER A 434 18.15 6.37 11.17
N LEU A 435 17.91 7.68 11.26
CA LEU A 435 16.64 8.27 11.65
C LEU A 435 15.54 7.94 10.63
N ARG A 436 15.83 8.05 9.33
CA ARG A 436 14.92 7.65 8.25
C ARG A 436 14.55 6.18 8.36
N GLN A 437 15.54 5.29 8.56
CA GLN A 437 15.29 3.85 8.71
C GLN A 437 14.40 3.56 9.92
N ALA A 438 14.68 4.19 11.07
CA ALA A 438 13.85 4.02 12.25
C ALA A 438 12.40 4.42 12.00
N ARG A 439 12.17 5.56 11.33
CA ARG A 439 10.83 6.03 10.98
C ARG A 439 10.10 5.07 10.05
N VAL A 440 10.78 4.54 9.04
CA VAL A 440 10.20 3.54 8.12
C VAL A 440 9.82 2.25 8.87
N LEU A 441 10.66 1.79 9.81
CA LEU A 441 10.35 0.64 10.65
C LEU A 441 9.10 0.89 11.51
N ILE A 442 8.99 2.07 12.13
CA ILE A 442 7.82 2.46 12.93
C ILE A 442 6.55 2.47 12.07
N TYR A 443 6.58 3.07 10.88
CA TYR A 443 5.44 3.08 9.97
C TYR A 443 5.09 1.69 9.40
N ALA A 444 6.05 0.77 9.35
CA ALA A 444 5.80 -0.63 9.01
C ALA A 444 5.24 -1.46 10.17
N GLY A 445 5.10 -0.89 11.37
CA GLY A 445 4.67 -1.60 12.59
C GLY A 445 5.79 -2.33 13.35
N GLU A 446 7.04 -2.20 12.91
CA GLU A 446 8.23 -2.80 13.52
C GLU A 446 8.75 -1.93 14.68
N PHE A 447 7.88 -1.60 15.63
CA PHE A 447 8.12 -0.56 16.63
C PHE A 447 9.35 -0.80 17.50
N LYS A 448 9.58 -2.05 17.94
CA LYS A 448 10.76 -2.42 18.76
C LYS A 448 12.06 -2.21 17.98
N ALA A 449 12.08 -2.61 16.70
CA ALA A 449 13.25 -2.43 15.85
C ALA A 449 13.50 -0.94 15.55
N GLY A 450 12.44 -0.17 15.31
CA GLY A 450 12.53 1.28 15.15
C GLY A 450 13.06 1.98 16.40
N ALA A 451 12.53 1.67 17.57
CA ALA A 451 12.99 2.22 18.84
C ALA A 451 14.44 1.84 19.16
N LEU A 452 14.85 0.59 18.89
CA LEU A 452 16.24 0.16 19.03
C LEU A 452 17.17 0.97 18.11
N ARG A 453 16.78 1.19 16.85
CA ARG A 453 17.56 2.00 15.91
C ARG A 453 17.67 3.45 16.36
N LEU A 454 16.60 4.03 16.91
CA LEU A 454 16.63 5.37 17.52
C LEU A 454 17.62 5.41 18.69
N SER A 455 17.60 4.43 19.58
CA SER A 455 18.57 4.34 20.69
C SER A 455 20.01 4.31 20.18
N GLN A 456 20.29 3.50 19.15
CA GLN A 456 21.63 3.37 18.56
C GLN A 456 22.18 4.68 17.98
N ILE A 457 21.31 5.58 17.50
CA ILE A 457 21.74 6.92 17.04
C ILE A 457 22.32 7.72 18.21
N LEU A 458 21.81 7.54 19.42
CA LEU A 458 22.25 8.29 20.59
C LEU A 458 23.50 7.70 21.25
N ASP A 459 23.85 6.45 20.93
CA ASP A 459 25.00 5.77 21.51
C ASP A 459 26.29 6.57 21.29
N ASN A 460 27.08 6.71 22.35
CA ASN A 460 28.36 7.43 22.37
C ASN A 460 28.29 8.94 22.06
N LYS A 461 27.10 9.54 21.92
CA LYS A 461 26.94 10.99 21.80
C LYS A 461 27.08 11.65 23.18
N ARG A 462 27.74 12.82 23.21
CA ARG A 462 27.84 13.67 24.41
C ARG A 462 26.85 14.83 24.38
N SER A 463 26.47 15.26 23.19
CA SER A 463 25.46 16.29 22.96
C SER A 463 24.76 16.06 21.62
N LEU A 464 23.60 16.69 21.44
CA LEU A 464 22.85 16.70 20.19
C LEU A 464 22.74 18.10 19.61
N ASP A 465 22.97 18.21 18.30
CA ASP A 465 22.61 19.40 17.55
C ASP A 465 21.10 19.69 17.71
N PRO A 466 20.69 20.94 18.01
CA PRO A 466 19.29 21.28 18.23
C PRO A 466 18.35 20.99 17.05
N ALA A 467 18.83 21.10 15.80
CA ALA A 467 18.01 20.84 14.63
C ALA A 467 17.83 19.33 14.44
N PHE A 468 18.90 18.55 14.64
CA PHE A 468 18.83 17.09 14.64
C PHE A 468 17.93 16.56 15.77
N ALA A 469 18.11 17.02 17.00
CA ALA A 469 17.24 16.67 18.14
C ALA A 469 15.75 16.94 17.84
N SER A 470 15.44 18.05 17.18
CA SER A 470 14.04 18.34 16.79
C SER A 470 13.48 17.31 15.80
N ARG A 471 14.27 16.88 14.80
CA ARG A 471 13.85 15.83 13.84
C ARG A 471 13.75 14.46 14.53
N TYR A 472 14.69 14.15 15.42
CA TYR A 472 14.67 12.92 16.21
C TYR A 472 13.40 12.83 17.06
N LEU A 473 13.04 13.91 17.76
CA LEU A 473 11.83 13.96 18.58
C LEU A 473 10.55 13.74 17.76
N GLN A 474 10.47 14.21 16.51
CA GLN A 474 9.32 13.93 15.65
C GLN A 474 9.08 12.43 15.46
N VAL A 475 10.14 11.63 15.33
CA VAL A 475 10.03 10.17 15.17
C VAL A 475 9.69 9.50 16.51
N VAL A 476 10.15 10.05 17.63
CA VAL A 476 9.70 9.61 18.96
C VAL A 476 8.21 9.92 19.17
N PHE A 477 7.71 11.04 18.66
CA PHE A 477 6.28 11.36 18.70
C PHE A 477 5.45 10.42 17.81
N ASP A 478 6.00 9.97 16.68
CA ASP A 478 5.36 8.91 15.89
C ASP A 478 5.13 7.64 16.76
N LEU A 479 6.08 7.26 17.64
CA LEU A 479 5.90 6.16 18.61
C LEU A 479 4.80 6.44 19.65
N GLN A 480 4.76 7.65 20.21
CA GLN A 480 3.70 8.02 21.16
C GLN A 480 2.32 7.97 20.49
N ALA A 481 2.21 8.38 19.23
CA ALA A 481 0.95 8.38 18.49
C ALA A 481 0.39 6.98 18.19
N VAL A 482 1.23 5.94 18.27
CA VAL A 482 0.84 4.53 18.13
C VAL A 482 0.89 3.78 19.46
N ASP A 483 0.72 4.51 20.57
CA ASP A 483 0.63 4.00 21.95
C ASP A 483 1.89 3.27 22.45
N ARG A 484 3.06 3.53 21.85
CA ARG A 484 4.36 2.97 22.27
C ARG A 484 5.05 3.86 23.30
N HIS A 485 4.30 4.21 24.34
CA HIS A 485 4.74 5.11 25.41
C HIS A 485 5.96 4.61 26.21
N PRO A 486 6.12 3.32 26.53
CA PRO A 486 7.32 2.85 27.23
C PRO A 486 8.59 3.07 26.42
N GLU A 487 8.57 2.74 25.13
CA GLU A 487 9.71 2.99 24.23
C GLU A 487 9.97 4.48 24.04
N ALA A 488 8.92 5.27 23.80
CA ALA A 488 9.04 6.70 23.62
C ALA A 488 9.64 7.38 24.87
N TYR A 489 9.19 7.00 26.07
CA TYR A 489 9.70 7.54 27.32
C TYR A 489 11.22 7.31 27.48
N ALA A 490 11.69 6.09 27.24
CA ALA A 490 13.11 5.77 27.35
C ALA A 490 13.98 6.59 26.38
N LEU A 491 13.49 6.81 25.15
CA LEU A 491 14.17 7.64 24.15
C LEU A 491 14.14 9.12 24.53
N LEU A 492 13.02 9.63 25.04
CA LEU A 492 12.90 11.01 25.52
C LEU A 492 13.86 11.28 26.69
N ASP A 493 13.97 10.36 27.64
CA ASP A 493 14.91 10.46 28.76
C ASP A 493 16.37 10.52 28.28
N SER A 494 16.71 9.68 27.31
CA SER A 494 18.04 9.69 26.67
C SER A 494 18.33 11.03 25.97
N VAL A 495 17.37 11.57 25.21
CA VAL A 495 17.53 12.87 24.55
C VAL A 495 17.63 14.01 25.56
N PHE A 496 16.86 13.96 26.66
CA PHE A 496 16.90 14.97 27.72
C PHE A 496 18.32 15.16 28.27
N ALA A 497 19.06 14.07 28.44
CA ALA A 497 20.45 14.09 28.91
C ALA A 497 21.43 14.70 27.90
N LEU A 498 21.10 14.68 26.61
CA LEU A 498 22.00 15.09 25.51
C LEU A 498 21.73 16.47 24.93
N VAL A 499 20.58 17.09 25.23
CA VAL A 499 20.30 18.47 24.79
C VAL A 499 20.75 19.48 25.82
N ASP A 500 21.35 20.61 25.40
CA ASP A 500 21.83 21.64 26.33
C ASP A 500 20.83 22.80 26.52
N LYS A 501 19.94 23.01 25.54
CA LYS A 501 19.00 24.14 25.57
C LYS A 501 17.90 23.89 26.61
N ALA A 502 17.79 24.81 27.57
CA ALA A 502 16.78 24.75 28.63
C ALA A 502 15.34 24.64 28.10
N GLN A 503 15.02 25.33 27.00
CA GLN A 503 13.72 25.23 26.35
C GLN A 503 13.43 23.82 25.82
N GLN A 504 14.38 23.17 25.14
CA GLN A 504 14.19 21.81 24.63
C GLN A 504 14.04 20.80 25.78
N ARG A 505 14.85 20.92 26.84
CA ARG A 505 14.69 20.11 28.06
C ARG A 505 13.30 20.28 28.68
N ARG A 506 12.80 21.52 28.73
CA ARG A 506 11.46 21.83 29.22
C ARG A 506 10.38 21.12 28.41
N GLU A 507 10.49 21.17 27.08
CA GLU A 507 9.55 20.51 26.17
C GLU A 507 9.62 18.98 26.31
N ILE A 508 10.81 18.39 26.36
CA ILE A 508 10.99 16.94 26.53
C ILE A 508 10.36 16.44 27.83
N LEU A 509 10.51 17.17 28.96
CA LEU A 509 9.87 16.80 30.23
C LEU A 509 8.34 16.72 30.10
N PHE A 510 7.73 17.60 29.31
CA PHE A 510 6.29 17.54 29.05
C PHE A 510 5.91 16.26 28.29
N TRP A 511 6.65 15.92 27.23
CA TRP A 511 6.37 14.72 26.43
C TRP A 511 6.66 13.42 27.19
N MET A 512 7.65 13.43 28.09
CA MET A 512 7.88 12.33 29.03
C MET A 512 6.67 12.15 29.97
N ALA A 513 6.11 13.26 30.44
CA ALA A 513 4.91 13.26 31.28
C ALA A 513 3.70 12.71 30.52
N ASP A 514 3.47 13.12 29.28
CA ASP A 514 2.42 12.57 28.40
C ASP A 514 2.53 11.04 28.28
N SER A 515 3.74 10.51 28.08
CA SER A 515 3.96 9.06 28.01
C SER A 515 3.62 8.36 29.34
N LYS A 516 4.00 8.94 30.48
CA LYS A 516 3.69 8.38 31.80
C LYS A 516 2.21 8.43 32.12
N ASN A 517 1.55 9.52 31.72
CA ASN A 517 0.12 9.71 31.88
C ASN A 517 -0.66 8.64 31.10
N ALA A 518 -0.28 8.40 29.84
CA ALA A 518 -0.95 7.43 28.98
C ALA A 518 -0.83 5.97 29.45
N ILE A 519 0.25 5.61 30.16
CA ILE A 519 0.43 4.26 30.75
C ILE A 519 -0.13 4.15 32.17
N GLY A 520 -0.79 5.18 32.68
CA GLY A 520 -1.42 5.19 34.01
C GLY A 520 -0.48 5.46 35.19
N GLU A 521 0.78 5.84 34.94
CA GLU A 521 1.72 6.27 35.98
C GLU A 521 1.49 7.75 36.35
N PHE A 522 0.27 8.05 36.80
CA PHE A 522 -0.25 9.41 36.98
C PHE A 522 0.57 10.27 37.94
N GLN A 523 1.06 9.69 39.05
CA GLN A 523 1.92 10.41 40.00
C GLN A 523 3.22 10.88 39.33
N LYS A 524 3.86 10.01 38.54
CA LYS A 524 5.11 10.33 37.85
C LYS A 524 4.88 11.34 36.72
N ALA A 525 3.75 11.23 36.02
CA ALA A 525 3.33 12.22 35.03
C ALA A 525 3.15 13.61 35.67
N GLY A 526 2.44 13.69 36.79
CA GLY A 526 2.28 14.92 37.57
C GLY A 526 3.60 15.59 37.93
N GLU A 527 4.57 14.82 38.44
CA GLU A 527 5.92 15.32 38.75
C GLU A 527 6.61 15.90 37.51
N LEU A 528 6.60 15.17 36.39
CA LEU A 528 7.28 15.57 35.16
C LEU A 528 6.65 16.82 34.52
N TYR A 529 5.32 16.92 34.53
CA TYR A 529 4.63 18.14 34.09
C TYR A 529 4.98 19.35 34.98
N LEU A 530 5.03 19.20 36.31
CA LEU A 530 5.46 20.29 37.20
C LEU A 530 6.90 20.71 36.93
N ARG A 531 7.81 19.75 36.74
CA ARG A 531 9.20 20.03 36.35
C ARG A 531 9.25 20.78 35.02
N SER A 532 8.47 20.36 34.01
CA SER A 532 8.35 21.10 32.75
C SER A 532 7.81 22.51 32.96
N ALA A 533 6.86 22.72 33.89
CA ALA A 533 6.30 24.04 34.12
C ALA A 533 7.34 25.06 34.59
N SER A 534 8.30 24.64 35.42
CA SER A 534 9.29 25.53 36.04
C SER A 534 10.72 25.42 35.48
N TYR A 535 11.02 24.46 34.59
CA TYR A 535 12.37 24.26 34.07
C TYR A 535 12.88 25.49 33.29
N GLY A 536 13.98 26.09 33.74
CA GLY A 536 14.56 27.30 33.13
C GLY A 536 13.76 28.59 33.34
N ASN A 537 12.61 28.53 34.02
CA ASN A 537 11.79 29.69 34.39
C ASN A 537 11.12 29.42 35.74
N ALA A 538 11.75 29.88 36.83
CA ALA A 538 11.33 29.59 38.20
C ALA A 538 9.86 29.96 38.50
N ARG A 539 9.31 30.98 37.83
CA ARG A 539 7.90 31.37 37.98
C ARG A 539 6.96 30.56 37.08
N GLY A 540 7.44 30.08 35.93
CA GLY A 540 6.65 29.30 34.97
C GLY A 540 5.32 29.95 34.57
N ALA A 541 5.22 31.28 34.65
CA ALA A 541 3.97 32.02 34.47
C ALA A 541 3.59 32.20 32.99
N ASP A 542 4.48 31.81 32.09
CA ASP A 542 4.26 31.83 30.65
C ASP A 542 3.23 30.78 30.21
N PRO A 543 2.63 30.90 29.00
CA PRO A 543 1.58 30.01 28.55
C PRO A 543 1.94 28.51 28.56
N TRP A 544 3.20 28.15 28.36
CA TRP A 544 3.66 26.76 28.46
C TRP A 544 3.58 26.25 29.90
N GLY A 545 4.12 27.02 30.85
CA GLY A 545 4.11 26.64 32.27
C GLY A 545 2.71 26.57 32.86
N GLN A 546 1.77 27.38 32.35
CA GLN A 546 0.35 27.25 32.70
C GLN A 546 -0.26 25.94 32.17
N THR A 547 0.02 25.60 30.91
CA THR A 547 -0.47 24.35 30.28
C THR A 547 0.09 23.12 30.99
N ALA A 548 1.39 23.11 31.30
CA ALA A 548 2.03 22.02 32.02
C ALA A 548 1.45 21.82 33.43
N ARG A 549 1.24 22.90 34.21
CA ARG A 549 0.59 22.78 35.53
C ARG A 549 -0.85 22.27 35.44
N PHE A 550 -1.57 22.62 34.38
CA PHE A 550 -2.94 22.14 34.20
C PHE A 550 -2.97 20.62 34.08
N HIS A 551 -2.13 20.07 33.19
CA HIS A 551 -1.99 18.61 33.04
C HIS A 551 -1.38 17.95 34.28
N ALA A 552 -0.47 18.62 34.98
CA ALA A 552 0.03 18.12 36.27
C ALA A 552 -1.10 17.91 37.28
N ALA A 553 -1.99 18.89 37.42
CA ALA A 553 -3.12 18.80 38.35
C ALA A 553 -4.12 17.70 37.94
N GLU A 554 -4.39 17.53 36.64
CA GLU A 554 -5.19 16.41 36.14
C GLU A 554 -4.58 15.06 36.54
N ALA A 555 -3.30 14.86 36.24
CA ALA A 555 -2.59 13.62 36.55
C ALA A 555 -2.50 13.37 38.06
N LEU A 556 -2.18 14.38 38.87
CA LEU A 556 -2.16 14.24 40.34
C LEU A 556 -3.54 13.85 40.90
N GLY A 557 -4.62 14.38 40.33
CA GLY A 557 -5.98 14.02 40.70
C GLY A 557 -6.31 12.55 40.40
N GLU A 558 -5.93 12.06 39.23
CA GLU A 558 -6.07 10.64 38.84
C GLU A 558 -5.16 9.72 39.67
N ALA A 559 -4.02 10.23 40.16
CA ALA A 559 -3.14 9.52 41.09
C ALA A 559 -3.68 9.43 42.53
N GLY A 560 -4.81 10.11 42.82
CA GLY A 560 -5.36 10.22 44.18
C GLY A 560 -4.71 11.29 45.06
N LEU A 561 -3.79 12.10 44.53
CA LEU A 561 -3.14 13.23 45.21
C LEU A 561 -4.03 14.49 45.10
N VAL A 562 -5.25 14.39 45.63
CA VAL A 562 -6.32 15.37 45.46
C VAL A 562 -5.97 16.74 46.05
N ALA A 563 -5.32 16.76 47.21
CA ALA A 563 -4.87 18.00 47.84
C ALA A 563 -3.84 18.74 46.97
N ASP A 564 -2.84 18.04 46.45
CA ASP A 564 -1.80 18.61 45.60
C ASP A 564 -2.38 19.12 44.27
N ALA A 565 -3.25 18.34 43.63
CA ALA A 565 -3.94 18.74 42.40
C ALA A 565 -4.73 20.05 42.56
N ARG A 566 -5.46 20.17 43.68
CA ARG A 566 -6.25 21.36 44.02
C ARG A 566 -5.37 22.59 44.26
N ASP A 567 -4.23 22.44 44.94
CA ASP A 567 -3.30 23.55 45.17
C ASP A 567 -2.64 24.03 43.87
N VAL A 568 -2.34 23.11 42.94
CA VAL A 568 -1.85 23.47 41.61
C VAL A 568 -2.91 24.25 40.82
N TYR A 569 -4.18 23.82 40.84
CA TYR A 569 -5.27 24.55 40.18
C TYR A 569 -5.53 25.94 40.78
N ARG A 570 -5.48 26.09 42.11
CA ARG A 570 -5.63 27.39 42.78
C ARG A 570 -4.55 28.37 42.34
N LYS A 571 -3.28 27.93 42.34
CA LYS A 571 -2.15 28.74 41.85
C LYS A 571 -2.28 29.12 40.37
N LEU A 572 -2.84 28.25 39.54
CA LEU A 572 -3.15 28.57 38.14
C LEU A 572 -4.23 29.64 38.03
N LEU A 573 -5.26 29.57 38.86
CA LEU A 573 -6.38 30.49 38.88
C LEU A 573 -5.96 31.92 39.27
N GLU A 574 -4.94 32.08 40.11
CA GLU A 574 -4.35 33.39 40.45
C GLU A 574 -3.74 34.12 39.23
N HIS A 575 -3.29 33.37 38.23
CA HIS A 575 -2.59 33.91 37.05
C HIS A 575 -3.38 33.78 35.73
N THR A 576 -4.56 33.16 35.77
CA THR A 576 -5.41 32.96 34.59
C THR A 576 -6.42 34.11 34.45
N THR A 577 -6.30 34.90 33.37
CA THR A 577 -7.21 36.03 33.08
C THR A 577 -8.40 35.64 32.19
N ASP A 578 -8.25 34.60 31.36
CA ASP A 578 -9.31 34.13 30.47
C ASP A 578 -10.47 33.50 31.26
N GLN A 579 -11.67 34.08 31.15
CA GLN A 579 -12.84 33.65 31.94
C GLN A 579 -13.24 32.20 31.68
N ARG A 580 -13.09 31.69 30.46
CA ARG A 580 -13.45 30.29 30.13
C ARG A 580 -12.50 29.31 30.80
N ARG A 581 -11.19 29.59 30.77
CA ARG A 581 -10.18 28.78 31.48
C ARG A 581 -10.37 28.83 32.99
N ARG A 582 -10.71 30.01 33.56
CA ARG A 582 -11.02 30.13 35.00
C ARG A 582 -12.19 29.23 35.41
N ALA A 583 -13.31 29.28 34.67
CA ALA A 583 -14.47 28.44 34.95
C ALA A 583 -14.14 26.93 34.85
N LEU A 584 -13.28 26.53 33.90
CA LEU A 584 -12.80 25.14 33.80
C LEU A 584 -11.97 24.73 35.03
N LEU A 585 -11.05 25.59 35.49
CA LEU A 585 -10.24 25.35 36.68
C LEU A 585 -11.12 25.22 37.94
N GLU A 586 -12.09 26.12 38.12
CA GLU A 586 -13.05 26.08 39.23
C GLU A 586 -13.86 24.79 39.23
N ARG A 587 -14.38 24.38 38.07
CA ARG A 587 -15.09 23.11 37.90
C ARG A 587 -14.21 21.91 38.25
N ASN A 588 -12.95 21.88 37.81
CA ASN A 588 -12.04 20.77 38.11
C ASN A 588 -11.73 20.69 39.61
N ILE A 589 -11.56 21.84 40.28
CA ILE A 589 -11.44 21.88 41.74
C ILE A 589 -12.69 21.28 42.40
N GLU A 590 -13.90 21.69 42.01
CA GLU A 590 -15.15 21.16 42.57
C GLU A 590 -15.28 19.64 42.36
N GLN A 591 -14.91 19.12 41.18
CA GLN A 591 -14.91 17.68 40.89
C GLN A 591 -13.97 16.89 41.80
N LEU A 592 -12.79 17.44 42.09
CA LEU A 592 -11.83 16.84 43.02
C LEU A 592 -12.40 16.72 44.44
N TRP A 593 -13.13 17.74 44.92
CA TRP A 593 -13.83 17.69 46.22
C TRP A 593 -14.91 16.60 46.27
N LEU A 594 -15.63 16.38 45.18
CA LEU A 594 -16.65 15.33 45.10
C LEU A 594 -16.02 13.93 45.14
N ARG A 595 -14.88 13.73 44.47
CA ARG A 595 -14.13 12.46 44.48
C ARG A 595 -13.58 12.13 45.88
N GLU A 596 -13.02 13.13 46.58
CA GLU A 596 -12.53 13.00 47.96
C GLU A 596 -13.62 12.57 48.95
N LYS A 597 -14.84 13.10 48.82
CA LYS A 597 -15.99 12.71 49.66
C LYS A 597 -16.50 11.29 49.39
N GLN A 598 -16.23 10.73 48.21
CA GLN A 598 -16.66 9.36 47.84
C GLN A 598 -15.63 8.29 48.22
N SER A 599 -14.34 8.66 48.37
CA SER A 599 -13.26 7.72 48.71
C SER A 599 -13.01 7.56 50.22
N MET A 600 -13.68 8.33 51.08
CA MET A 600 -13.62 8.13 52.54
C MET A 600 -14.54 6.96 52.95
N PRO A 601 -14.05 5.92 53.66
CA PRO A 601 -14.92 4.91 54.24
C PRO A 601 -15.82 5.58 55.28
N ARG A 602 -17.10 5.19 55.28
CA ARG A 602 -18.09 5.65 56.28
C ARG A 602 -17.71 5.25 57.70
#